data_AF-A0A1A8EN60-F1
#
_entry.id   AF-A0A1A8EN60-F1
#
_cell.length_a   1.000
_cell.length_b   1.000
_cell.length_c   1.000
_cell.angle_alpha   90.00
_cell.angle_beta   90.00
_cell.angle_gamma   90.00
#
_symmetry.space_group_name_H-M   'P 1'
#
loop_
_entity.id
_entity.type
_entity.pdbx_description
1 polymer ?
#
loop_
_entity_poly.entity_id
_entity_poly.type
_entity_poly.pdbx_seq_one_letter_code
_entity_poly.pdbx_strand_id
1 'polypeptide(L)'
;MEKFAADAKDVLGYTLQLQEDLQSRISNLEACLRRNNIRIHGIAEGEEGDNMSEFIEIFMKKELSLMDSNLGIQRCHRSLGPKPPLGANPRSIVIYFLE
;
A
#
# COMPACT_ATOMS: atom_id res chain seq x y z
N MET A 1 -44.24 19.45 -13.90
CA MET A 1 -43.81 18.76 -12.68
C MET A 1 -43.26 17.38 -13.00
N GLU A 2 -44.02 16.48 -13.65
CA GLU A 2 -43.54 15.11 -13.96
C GLU A 2 -42.33 15.04 -14.90
N LYS A 3 -42.30 15.84 -15.97
CA LYS A 3 -41.15 15.86 -16.91
C LYS A 3 -39.84 16.23 -16.23
N PHE A 4 -39.86 17.24 -15.36
CA PHE A 4 -38.69 17.65 -14.57
C PHE A 4 -38.22 16.55 -13.61
N ALA A 5 -39.16 15.80 -13.01
CA ALA A 5 -38.82 14.69 -12.13
C ALA A 5 -38.19 13.50 -12.89
N ALA A 6 -38.63 13.24 -14.12
CA ALA A 6 -38.01 12.24 -14.99
C ALA A 6 -36.60 12.66 -15.42
N ASP A 7 -36.44 13.90 -15.89
CA ASP A 7 -35.13 14.45 -16.28
C ASP A 7 -34.14 14.43 -15.10
N ALA A 8 -34.60 14.77 -13.89
CA ALA A 8 -33.78 14.71 -12.68
C ALA A 8 -33.37 13.27 -12.32
N LYS A 9 -34.26 12.30 -12.50
CA LYS A 9 -33.97 10.88 -12.23
C LYS A 9 -32.92 10.34 -13.20
N ASP A 10 -32.98 10.72 -14.47
CA ASP A 10 -32.01 10.28 -15.48
C ASP A 10 -30.63 10.87 -15.22
N VAL A 11 -30.55 12.15 -14.86
CA VAL A 11 -29.29 12.81 -14.47
C VAL A 11 -28.69 12.17 -13.22
N LEU A 12 -29.52 11.85 -12.21
CA LEU A 12 -29.05 11.16 -11.00
C LEU A 12 -28.55 9.74 -11.33
N GLY A 13 -29.28 8.99 -12.16
CA GLY A 13 -28.87 7.66 -12.61
C GLY A 13 -27.53 7.69 -13.34
N TYR A 14 -27.34 8.63 -14.26
CA TYR A 14 -26.07 8.84 -14.95
C TYR A 14 -24.93 9.21 -13.99
N THR A 15 -25.20 10.09 -13.03
CA THR A 15 -24.19 10.52 -12.05
C THR A 15 -23.73 9.36 -11.16
N LEU A 16 -24.65 8.49 -10.73
CA LEU A 16 -24.31 7.29 -9.97
C LEU A 16 -23.44 6.31 -10.76
N GLN A 17 -23.78 6.07 -12.03
CA GLN A 17 -22.97 5.21 -12.91
C GLN A 17 -21.56 5.77 -13.11
N LEU A 18 -21.44 7.09 -13.29
CA LEU A 18 -20.14 7.74 -13.41
C LEU A 18 -19.34 7.61 -12.12
N GLN A 19 -19.98 7.75 -10.95
CA GLN A 19 -19.33 7.59 -9.66
C GLN A 19 -18.80 6.17 -9.47
N GLU A 20 -19.56 5.14 -9.84
CA GLU A 20 -19.13 3.74 -9.77
C GLU A 20 -17.91 3.47 -10.68
N ASP A 21 -17.93 3.97 -11.92
CA ASP A 21 -16.81 3.83 -12.85
C ASP A 21 -15.55 4.52 -12.33
N LEU A 22 -15.68 5.74 -11.79
CA LEU A 22 -14.56 6.47 -11.19
C LEU A 22 -13.97 5.71 -9.99
N GLN A 23 -14.82 5.18 -9.11
CA GLN A 23 -14.37 4.39 -7.96
C GLN A 23 -13.63 3.12 -8.40
N SER A 24 -14.13 2.43 -9.42
CA SER A 24 -13.47 1.25 -10.00
C SER A 24 -12.09 1.58 -10.56
N ARG A 25 -11.98 2.66 -11.34
CA ARG A 25 -10.71 3.11 -11.91
C ARG A 25 -9.69 3.53 -10.86
N ILE A 26 -10.13 4.27 -9.83
CA ILE A 26 -9.26 4.65 -8.71
C ILE A 26 -8.76 3.41 -7.98
N SER A 27 -9.65 2.46 -7.67
CA SER A 27 -9.27 1.22 -7.00
C SER A 27 -8.26 0.42 -7.82
N ASN A 28 -8.43 0.35 -9.14
CA ASN A 28 -7.49 -0.29 -10.03
C ASN A 28 -6.13 0.45 -10.05
N LEU A 29 -6.12 1.78 -10.13
CA LEU A 29 -4.88 2.57 -10.08
C LEU A 29 -4.14 2.38 -8.76
N GLU A 30 -4.84 2.41 -7.63
CA GLU A 30 -4.25 2.14 -6.32
C GLU A 30 -3.65 0.74 -6.23
N ALA A 31 -4.38 -0.27 -6.72
CA ALA A 31 -3.89 -1.64 -6.77
C ALA A 31 -2.64 -1.72 -7.65
N CYS A 32 -2.67 -1.13 -8.85
CA CYS A 32 -1.55 -1.10 -9.79
C CYS A 32 -0.30 -0.47 -9.17
N LEU A 33 -0.45 0.69 -8.52
CA LEU A 33 0.64 1.42 -7.87
C LEU A 33 1.20 0.68 -6.65
N ARG A 34 0.42 -0.19 -6.01
CA ARG A 34 0.84 -0.98 -4.86
C ARG A 34 1.33 -2.39 -5.22
N ARG A 35 1.29 -2.81 -6.49
CA ARG A 35 1.70 -4.18 -6.89
C ARG A 35 3.14 -4.50 -6.51
N ASN A 36 4.02 -3.52 -6.59
CA ASN A 36 5.44 -3.68 -6.23
C ASN A 36 5.71 -3.35 -4.76
N ASN A 37 4.65 -3.14 -3.96
CA ASN A 37 4.78 -2.88 -2.54
C ASN A 37 4.53 -4.16 -1.74
N ILE A 38 5.47 -4.55 -0.89
CA ILE A 38 5.28 -5.60 0.12
C ILE A 38 5.19 -4.95 1.50
N ARG A 39 4.28 -5.45 2.33
CA ARG A 39 4.14 -5.02 3.72
C ARG A 39 4.49 -6.15 4.68
N ILE A 40 5.46 -5.92 5.57
CA ILE A 40 5.87 -6.87 6.61
C ILE A 40 5.33 -6.41 7.96
N HIS A 41 4.81 -7.36 8.73
CA HIS A 41 4.30 -7.15 10.09
C HIS A 41 5.13 -7.93 11.11
N GLY A 42 5.16 -7.48 12.36
CA GLY A 42 5.75 -8.21 13.47
C GLY A 42 7.23 -7.92 13.77
N ILE A 43 7.92 -7.10 12.97
CA ILE A 43 9.30 -6.67 13.26
C ILE A 43 9.27 -5.62 14.38
N ALA A 44 10.03 -5.80 15.46
CA ALA A 44 10.00 -4.87 16.58
C ALA A 44 10.57 -3.49 16.19
N GLU A 45 10.06 -2.41 16.79
CA GLU A 45 10.48 -1.05 16.46
C GLU A 45 11.91 -0.79 16.97
N GLY A 46 12.85 -0.52 16.06
CA GLY A 46 14.25 -0.22 16.37
C GLY A 46 15.22 -1.38 16.08
N GLU A 47 14.74 -2.55 15.66
CA GLU A 47 15.61 -3.65 15.22
C GLU A 47 16.34 -3.35 13.90
N GLU A 48 15.84 -2.39 13.13
CA GLU A 48 16.33 -2.11 11.77
C GLU A 48 17.67 -1.36 11.73
N GLY A 49 18.08 -0.78 12.86
CA GLY A 49 19.28 0.06 12.95
C GLY A 49 19.19 1.34 12.11
N ASP A 50 20.33 1.81 11.61
CA ASP A 50 20.43 3.05 10.82
C ASP A 50 19.96 2.86 9.35
N ASN A 51 20.14 1.66 8.79
CA ASN A 51 19.84 1.36 7.38
C ASN A 51 18.73 0.31 7.24
N MET A 52 17.49 0.77 7.15
CA MET A 52 16.34 -0.13 7.03
C MET A 52 16.36 -1.01 5.78
N SER A 53 16.83 -0.49 4.64
CA SER A 53 16.92 -1.27 3.40
C SER A 53 17.89 -2.45 3.51
N GLU A 54 19.04 -2.22 4.14
CA GLU A 54 20.07 -3.24 4.35
C GLU A 54 19.57 -4.33 5.31
N PHE A 55 18.92 -3.93 6.41
CA PHE A 55 18.28 -4.85 7.33
C PHE A 55 17.25 -5.75 6.64
N ILE A 56 16.35 -5.17 5.83
CA ILE A 56 15.33 -5.92 5.10
C ILE A 56 15.94 -6.82 4.04
N GLU A 57 16.99 -6.39 3.35
CA GLU A 57 17.67 -7.21 2.35
C GLU A 57 18.26 -8.47 2.98
N ILE A 58 18.96 -8.34 4.10
CA ILE A 58 19.51 -9.47 4.87
C ILE A 58 18.38 -10.36 5.39
N PHE A 59 17.33 -9.75 5.97
CA PHE A 59 16.18 -10.47 6.52
C PHE A 59 15.49 -11.32 5.44
N MET A 60 15.17 -10.74 4.29
CA MET A 60 14.52 -11.46 3.20
C MET A 60 15.42 -12.55 2.61
N LYS A 61 16.70 -12.27 2.39
CA LYS A 61 17.65 -13.28 1.88
C LYS A 61 17.73 -14.48 2.81
N LYS A 62 17.79 -14.24 4.12
CA LYS A 62 17.83 -15.28 5.15
C LYS A 62 16.54 -16.10 5.20
N GLU A 63 15.38 -15.45 5.33
CA GLU A 63 14.10 -16.15 5.54
C GLU A 63 13.60 -16.86 4.27
N LEU A 64 13.89 -16.33 3.09
CA LEU A 64 13.47 -16.90 1.81
C LEU A 64 14.56 -17.77 1.15
N SER A 65 15.73 -17.93 1.78
CA SER A 65 16.88 -18.66 1.23
C SER A 65 17.24 -18.21 -0.19
N LEU A 66 17.15 -16.90 -0.44
CA LEU A 66 17.49 -16.32 -1.74
C LEU A 66 19.02 -16.31 -1.88
N MET A 67 19.51 -16.64 -3.07
CA MET A 67 20.93 -16.46 -3.41
C MET A 67 21.32 -14.98 -3.33
N ASP A 68 22.60 -14.64 -3.56
CA ASP A 68 23.15 -13.26 -3.55
C ASP A 68 22.61 -12.34 -4.67
N SER A 69 21.34 -12.51 -5.03
CA SER A 69 20.56 -11.63 -5.89
C SER A 69 20.36 -10.28 -5.23
N ASN A 70 20.60 -9.19 -5.96
CA ASN A 70 20.15 -7.88 -5.55
C ASN A 70 18.62 -7.84 -5.61
N LEU A 71 17.96 -7.52 -4.49
CA LEU A 71 16.50 -7.46 -4.42
C LEU A 71 15.92 -6.22 -5.13
N GLY A 72 16.74 -5.19 -5.44
CA GLY A 72 16.25 -4.00 -6.12
C GLY A 72 15.29 -3.17 -5.26
N ILE A 73 15.53 -3.07 -3.95
CA ILE A 73 14.69 -2.27 -3.05
C ILE A 73 14.90 -0.79 -3.35
N GLN A 74 13.86 -0.10 -3.79
CA GLN A 74 13.91 1.33 -4.06
C GLN A 74 13.60 2.17 -2.82
N ARG A 75 12.61 1.73 -2.04
CA ARG A 75 12.19 2.41 -0.81
C ARG A 75 11.85 1.38 0.24
N CYS A 76 12.30 1.65 1.46
CA CYS A 76 11.96 0.86 2.62
C CYS A 76 11.74 1.79 3.81
N HIS A 77 10.55 1.77 4.38
CA HIS A 77 10.22 2.60 5.54
C HIS A 77 9.10 1.97 6.38
N ARG A 78 8.99 2.36 7.66
CA ARG A 78 7.80 2.04 8.47
C ARG A 78 6.58 2.79 7.94
N SER A 79 5.40 2.21 8.14
CA SER A 79 4.14 2.85 7.79
C SER A 79 4.02 4.22 8.46
N LEU A 80 3.47 5.18 7.72
CA LEU A 80 3.29 6.54 8.19
C LEU A 80 2.34 6.55 9.39
N GLY A 81 2.83 7.03 10.53
CA GLY A 81 2.10 7.08 11.79
C GLY A 81 3.04 7.29 12.97
N PRO A 82 2.55 7.80 14.11
CA PRO A 82 3.35 7.96 15.32
C PRO A 82 3.91 6.62 15.79
N LYS A 83 5.10 6.65 16.41
CA LYS A 83 5.70 5.44 16.99
C LYS A 83 4.75 4.91 18.08
N PRO A 84 4.36 3.62 18.02
CA PRO A 84 3.47 3.04 19.01
C PRO A 84 4.15 2.98 20.39
N PRO A 85 3.38 3.03 21.49
CA PRO A 85 3.90 2.87 22.84
C PRO A 85 4.49 1.47 23.07
N LEU A 86 5.36 1.35 24.07
CA LEU A 86 5.95 0.06 24.48
C LEU A 86 4.85 -0.97 24.76
N GLY A 87 4.94 -2.13 24.09
CA GLY A 87 3.97 -3.23 24.23
C GLY A 87 2.78 -3.18 23.26
N ALA A 88 2.63 -2.11 22.48
CA ALA A 88 1.66 -2.09 21.37
C ALA A 88 2.25 -2.71 20.09
N ASN A 89 1.38 -3.02 19.13
CA ASN A 89 1.79 -3.63 17.86
C ASN A 89 2.75 -2.69 17.10
N PRO A 90 3.91 -3.20 16.63
CA PRO A 90 4.85 -2.40 15.85
C PRO A 90 4.24 -1.97 14.51
N ARG A 91 4.67 -0.82 13.99
CA ARG A 91 4.22 -0.37 12.65
C ARG A 91 4.70 -1.34 11.60
N SER A 92 3.90 -1.59 10.58
CA SER A 92 4.36 -2.44 9.47
C SER A 92 5.48 -1.76 8.68
N ILE A 93 6.40 -2.53 8.12
CA ILE A 93 7.39 -2.03 7.16
C ILE A 93 6.79 -2.14 5.76
N VAL A 94 6.91 -1.07 4.98
CA VAL A 94 6.51 -1.01 3.58
C VAL A 94 7.77 -0.97 2.74
N ILE A 95 7.87 -1.93 1.83
CA ILE A 95 8.99 -2.12 0.91
C ILE A 95 8.45 -1.90 -0.50
N TYR A 96 9.15 -1.09 -1.30
CA TYR A 96 8.87 -0.89 -2.72
C TYR A 96 10.04 -1.40 -3.54
N PHE A 97 9.77 -2.32 -4.45
CA PHE A 97 10.75 -2.91 -5.35
C PHE A 97 10.80 -2.15 -6.69
N LEU A 98 12.00 -2.03 -7.25
CA LEU A 98 12.19 -1.66 -8.65
C LEU A 98 11.63 -2.78 -9.53
N GLU A 99 10.83 -2.40 -10.52
CA GLU A 99 10.49 -3.26 -11.67
C GLU A 99 11.72 -3.54 -12.53
#